data_AF-A0AB35R779-F1
#
_entry.id   AF-A0AB35R779-F1
#
_cell.length_a   1.000
_cell.length_b   1.000
_cell.length_c   1.000
_cell.angle_alpha   90.00
_cell.angle_beta   90.00
_cell.angle_gamma   90.00
#
_symmetry.space_group_name_H-M   'P 1'
#
loop_
_entity.id
_entity.type
_entity.pdbx_description
1 polymer ?
#
loop_
_entity_poly.entity_id
_entity_poly.type
_entity_poly.pdbx_seq_one_letter_code
_entity_poly.pdbx_strand_id
1 'polypeptide(L)'
;MIIEGSLQASLLRSVVISLFTWRRAEADDPFDDAERFGWWGDTYPAQANDRIGSRLWLLRRVRLTAQTQRDAEFYAREALDWLIEDGQVKHINILTEQVQSNRLNLGVELVVSDGQFVRFNPSEQWQVIYAV
;
A
#
# COMPACT_ATOMS: atom_id res chain seq x y z
N MET A 1 -21.24 -3.67 16.07
CA MET A 1 -20.39 -4.87 15.92
C MET A 1 -18.96 -4.45 16.25
N ILE A 2 -18.10 -5.33 16.78
CA ILE A 2 -16.67 -5.05 17.04
C ILE A 2 -15.87 -5.82 15.99
N ILE A 3 -14.78 -5.26 15.45
CA ILE A 3 -13.95 -5.97 14.48
C ILE A 3 -13.27 -7.13 15.20
N GLU A 4 -13.47 -8.36 14.73
CA GLU A 4 -12.77 -9.51 15.28
C GLU A 4 -11.25 -9.37 15.09
N GLY A 5 -10.46 -9.72 16.10
CA GLY A 5 -9.00 -9.55 16.05
C GLY A 5 -8.33 -10.32 14.90
N SER A 6 -8.90 -11.46 14.49
CA SER A 6 -8.47 -12.24 13.33
C SER A 6 -8.66 -11.47 12.01
N LEU A 7 -9.82 -10.82 11.84
CA LEU A 7 -10.13 -10.00 10.66
C LEU A 7 -9.19 -8.79 10.59
N GLN A 8 -9.00 -8.08 11.71
CA GLN A 8 -8.07 -6.96 11.79
C GLN A 8 -6.65 -7.39 11.36
N ALA A 9 -6.15 -8.50 11.89
CA ALA A 9 -4.83 -9.02 11.53
C ALA A 9 -4.73 -9.42 10.04
N SER A 10 -5.81 -9.97 9.47
CA SER A 10 -5.86 -10.32 8.05
C SER A 10 -5.80 -9.08 7.14
N LEU A 11 -6.58 -8.05 7.47
CA LEU A 11 -6.58 -6.77 6.75
C LEU A 11 -5.21 -6.09 6.84
N LEU A 12 -4.60 -6.05 8.02
CA LEU A 12 -3.26 -5.48 8.19
C LEU A 12 -2.22 -6.22 7.35
N ARG A 13 -2.24 -7.56 7.30
CA ARG A 13 -1.35 -8.32 6.41
C ARG A 13 -1.61 -8.01 4.94
N SER A 14 -2.87 -7.89 4.55
CA SER A 14 -3.26 -7.58 3.18
C SER A 14 -2.71 -6.21 2.75
N VAL A 15 -2.79 -5.20 3.63
CA VAL A 15 -2.18 -3.88 3.40
C VAL A 15 -0.66 -3.99 3.27
N VAL A 16 0.01 -4.71 4.17
CA VAL A 16 1.47 -4.92 4.12
C VAL A 16 1.88 -5.55 2.78
N ILE A 17 1.24 -6.65 2.39
CA ILE A 17 1.55 -7.35 1.15
C ILE A 17 1.33 -6.42 -0.04
N SER A 18 0.21 -5.70 -0.06
CA SER A 18 -0.13 -4.79 -1.16
C SER A 18 0.84 -3.61 -1.29
N LEU A 19 1.25 -2.98 -0.19
CA LEU A 19 2.15 -1.83 -0.24
C LEU A 19 3.62 -2.20 -0.45
N PHE A 20 4.05 -3.34 0.10
CA PHE A 20 5.47 -3.72 0.14
C PHE A 20 5.84 -4.85 -0.83
N THR A 21 4.91 -5.30 -1.68
CA THR A 21 5.23 -6.10 -2.87
C THR A 21 5.43 -5.16 -4.06
N TRP A 22 6.39 -5.45 -4.92
CA TRP A 22 6.61 -4.65 -6.12
C TRP A 22 5.56 -4.96 -7.19
N ARG A 23 4.75 -3.97 -7.53
CA ARG A 23 3.98 -3.98 -8.77
C ARG A 23 4.86 -3.51 -9.93
N ARG A 24 4.66 -4.11 -11.10
CA ARG A 24 5.41 -3.77 -12.32
C ARG A 24 5.14 -2.32 -12.73
N ALA A 25 6.17 -1.59 -13.14
CA ALA A 25 6.03 -0.24 -13.69
C ALA A 25 5.30 -0.26 -15.05
N GLU A 26 4.36 0.68 -15.21
CA GLU A 26 3.61 0.92 -16.44
C GLU A 26 4.49 1.53 -17.53
N ALA A 27 4.01 1.49 -18.78
CA ALA A 27 4.79 1.86 -19.97
C ALA A 27 5.37 3.28 -19.89
N ASP A 28 4.62 4.20 -19.29
CA ASP A 28 4.86 5.63 -19.16
C ASP A 28 5.44 6.05 -17.80
N ASP A 29 5.66 5.11 -16.88
CA ASP A 29 6.28 5.42 -15.59
C ASP A 29 7.75 5.87 -15.77
N PRO A 30 8.20 6.92 -15.07
CA PRO A 30 9.60 7.31 -15.06
C PRO A 30 10.38 6.34 -14.16
N PHE A 31 11.24 5.50 -14.75
CA PHE A 31 12.18 4.67 -14.00
C PHE A 31 13.56 4.65 -14.69
N ASP A 32 14.61 4.79 -13.89
CA ASP A 32 16.01 4.83 -14.36
C ASP A 32 16.68 3.45 -14.36
N ASP A 33 15.95 2.41 -13.95
CA ASP A 33 16.49 1.05 -13.80
C ASP A 33 16.35 0.20 -15.07
N ALA A 34 17.15 -0.85 -15.18
CA ALA A 34 17.10 -1.77 -16.32
C ALA A 34 15.81 -2.61 -16.37
N GLU A 35 15.14 -2.77 -15.22
CA GLU A 35 13.98 -3.63 -15.05
C GLU A 35 12.79 -2.87 -14.48
N ARG A 36 11.59 -3.26 -14.94
CA ARG A 36 10.30 -2.71 -14.48
C ARG A 36 9.81 -3.33 -13.17
N PHE A 37 10.60 -4.21 -12.56
CA PHE A 37 10.23 -5.05 -11.41
C PHE A 37 8.87 -5.76 -11.63
N GLY A 38 8.28 -6.26 -10.55
CA GLY A 38 6.96 -6.89 -10.55
C GLY A 38 6.88 -8.09 -9.61
N TRP A 39 5.66 -8.55 -9.39
CA TRP A 39 5.38 -9.76 -8.63
C TRP A 39 5.15 -10.91 -9.60
N TRP A 40 5.83 -12.05 -9.35
CA TRP A 40 5.73 -13.21 -10.23
C TRP A 40 4.31 -13.79 -10.29
N GLY A 41 3.49 -13.57 -9.25
CA GLY A 41 2.09 -14.00 -9.18
C GLY A 41 1.20 -13.37 -10.26
N ASP A 42 1.56 -12.18 -10.77
CA ASP A 42 0.82 -11.48 -11.82
C ASP A 42 1.01 -12.12 -13.22
N THR A 43 1.84 -13.16 -13.34
CA THR A 43 2.10 -13.83 -14.64
C THR A 43 0.88 -14.60 -15.13
N TYR A 44 0.08 -15.18 -14.22
CA TYR A 44 -1.09 -15.99 -14.54
C TYR A 44 -2.26 -15.63 -13.62
N PRO A 45 -2.80 -14.41 -13.73
CA PRO A 45 -3.83 -13.96 -12.82
C PRO A 45 -5.16 -14.66 -13.12
N ALA A 46 -5.94 -14.94 -12.08
CA ALA A 46 -7.26 -15.55 -12.23
C ALA A 46 -8.24 -14.60 -12.94
N GLN A 47 -8.09 -13.29 -12.71
CA GLN A 47 -8.81 -12.22 -13.39
C GLN A 47 -7.82 -11.35 -14.17
N ALA A 48 -8.22 -10.92 -15.38
CA ALA A 48 -7.37 -10.04 -16.18
C ALA A 48 -7.06 -8.74 -15.42
N ASN A 49 -5.79 -8.32 -15.43
CA ASN A 49 -5.27 -7.14 -14.72
C ASN A 49 -5.33 -7.19 -13.19
N ASP A 50 -5.62 -8.34 -12.59
CA ASP A 50 -5.38 -8.54 -11.16
C ASP A 50 -3.87 -8.47 -10.89
N ARG A 51 -3.44 -7.43 -10.18
CA ARG A 51 -2.03 -7.09 -9.96
C ARG A 51 -1.81 -6.71 -8.51
N ILE A 52 -1.03 -7.51 -7.79
CA ILE A 52 -0.69 -7.23 -6.41
C ILE A 52 0.61 -6.42 -6.33
N GLY A 53 0.65 -5.54 -5.33
CA GLY A 53 1.81 -4.73 -5.03
C GLY A 53 1.60 -3.27 -5.36
N SER A 54 2.61 -2.48 -5.06
CA SER A 54 2.62 -1.05 -5.30
C SER A 54 3.81 -0.63 -6.15
N ARG A 55 3.63 0.50 -6.83
CA ARG A 55 4.67 1.24 -7.54
C ARG A 55 5.38 2.26 -6.64
N LEU A 56 5.15 2.25 -5.32
CA LEU A 56 5.87 3.08 -4.33
C LEU A 56 7.40 3.01 -4.47
N TRP A 57 7.95 1.90 -4.98
CA TRP A 57 9.37 1.75 -5.24
C TRP A 57 9.92 2.73 -6.30
N LEU A 58 9.08 3.26 -7.20
CA LEU A 58 9.45 4.31 -8.16
C LEU A 58 9.86 5.61 -7.48
N LEU A 59 9.41 5.83 -6.24
CA LEU A 59 9.72 7.03 -5.46
C LEU A 59 11.10 6.94 -4.78
N ARG A 60 11.85 5.84 -4.98
CA ARG A 60 13.21 5.73 -4.45
C ARG A 60 14.09 6.79 -5.08
N ARG A 61 14.88 7.48 -4.24
CA ARG A 61 15.84 8.52 -4.68
C ARG A 61 15.20 9.71 -5.42
N VAL A 62 13.88 9.86 -5.36
CA VAL A 62 13.17 11.05 -5.87
C VAL A 62 13.18 12.13 -4.80
N ARG A 63 13.26 13.41 -5.22
CA ARG A 63 13.14 14.54 -4.28
C ARG A 63 11.76 14.56 -3.64
N LEU A 64 11.70 14.86 -2.35
CA LEU A 64 10.41 15.03 -1.67
C LEU A 64 9.78 16.36 -2.10
N THR A 65 8.68 16.24 -2.86
CA THR A 65 7.89 17.37 -3.36
C THR A 65 6.41 17.07 -3.18
N ALA A 66 5.57 18.08 -3.38
CA ALA A 66 4.12 17.88 -3.41
C ALA A 66 3.67 16.90 -4.50
N GLN A 67 4.42 16.78 -5.62
CA GLN A 67 4.13 15.79 -6.65
C GLN A 67 4.46 14.38 -6.14
N THR A 68 5.64 14.18 -5.58
CA THR A 68 6.07 12.91 -4.98
C THR A 68 5.09 12.41 -3.91
N GLN A 69 4.52 13.33 -3.12
CA GLN A 69 3.48 13.01 -2.15
C GLN A 69 2.19 12.51 -2.83
N ARG A 70 1.72 13.20 -3.88
CA ARG A 70 0.55 12.76 -4.66
C ARG A 70 0.77 11.41 -5.34
N ASP A 71 1.98 11.18 -5.87
CA ASP A 71 2.34 9.92 -6.49
C ASP A 71 2.34 8.79 -5.45
N ALA A 72 2.81 9.05 -4.22
CA ALA A 72 2.74 8.08 -3.12
C ALA A 72 1.29 7.71 -2.75
N GLU A 73 0.41 8.71 -2.67
CA GLU A 73 -1.02 8.48 -2.42
C GLU A 73 -1.68 7.67 -3.53
N PHE A 74 -1.35 8.01 -4.78
CA PHE A 74 -1.87 7.33 -5.96
C PHE A 74 -1.42 5.87 -6.01
N TYR A 75 -0.12 5.59 -5.87
CA TYR A 75 0.41 4.22 -5.89
C TYR A 75 -0.05 3.38 -4.71
N ALA A 76 -0.29 3.99 -3.54
CA ALA A 76 -0.85 3.27 -2.39
C ALA A 76 -2.33 2.97 -2.58
N ARG A 77 -3.12 3.90 -3.15
CA ARG A 77 -4.52 3.67 -3.47
C ARG A 77 -4.67 2.57 -4.52
N GLU A 78 -3.92 2.64 -5.61
CA GLU A 78 -3.90 1.61 -6.66
C GLU A 78 -3.60 0.22 -6.10
N ALA A 79 -2.62 0.12 -5.21
CA ALA A 79 -2.23 -1.16 -4.62
C ALA A 79 -3.30 -1.78 -3.72
N LEU A 80 -4.21 -0.97 -3.17
CA LEU A 80 -5.18 -1.39 -2.17
C LEU A 80 -6.61 -1.46 -2.71
N ASP A 81 -6.85 -1.00 -3.94
CA ASP A 81 -8.19 -0.87 -4.52
C ASP A 81 -8.93 -2.21 -4.60
N TRP A 82 -8.17 -3.31 -4.81
CA TRP A 82 -8.71 -4.67 -4.81
C TRP A 82 -9.48 -5.02 -3.52
N LEU A 83 -9.12 -4.44 -2.36
CA LEU A 83 -9.86 -4.66 -1.11
C LEU A 83 -11.30 -4.12 -1.18
N ILE A 84 -11.54 -3.08 -1.98
CA ILE A 84 -12.88 -2.55 -2.24
C ILE A 84 -13.58 -3.42 -3.29
N GLU A 85 -12.87 -3.76 -4.38
CA GLU A 85 -13.41 -4.59 -5.47
C GLU A 85 -13.90 -5.96 -4.98
N ASP A 86 -13.15 -6.59 -4.06
CA ASP A 86 -13.48 -7.86 -3.41
C ASP A 86 -14.44 -7.71 -2.21
N GLY A 87 -14.90 -6.49 -1.91
CA GLY A 87 -15.84 -6.21 -0.82
C GLY A 87 -15.28 -6.42 0.59
N GLN A 88 -13.96 -6.45 0.77
CA GLN A 88 -13.32 -6.58 2.08
C GLN A 88 -13.45 -5.32 2.93
N VAL A 89 -13.50 -4.15 2.28
CA VAL A 89 -13.67 -2.84 2.90
C VAL A 89 -14.61 -1.98 2.07
N LYS A 90 -15.29 -1.02 2.70
CA LYS A 90 -16.16 -0.05 2.00
C LYS A 90 -15.38 1.11 1.38
N HIS A 91 -14.37 1.59 2.10
CA HIS A 91 -13.60 2.77 1.71
C HIS A 91 -12.16 2.68 2.23
N ILE A 92 -11.26 3.33 1.51
CA ILE A 92 -9.84 3.42 1.85
C ILE A 92 -9.41 4.89 1.84
N ASN A 93 -8.86 5.32 2.97
CA ASN A 93 -8.27 6.63 3.16
C ASN A 93 -6.75 6.46 3.21
N ILE A 94 -6.03 7.04 2.24
CA ILE A 94 -4.58 7.14 2.28
C ILE A 94 -4.24 8.45 2.98
N LEU A 95 -3.39 8.36 4.00
CA LEU A 95 -2.95 9.50 4.80
C LEU A 95 -1.47 9.69 4.53
N THR A 96 -1.06 10.91 4.17
CA THR A 96 0.36 11.23 4.07
C THR A 96 0.70 12.43 4.93
N GLU A 97 1.89 12.37 5.53
CA GLU A 97 2.43 13.46 6.34
C GLU A 97 3.88 13.67 5.96
N GLN A 98 4.20 14.86 5.47
CA GLN A 98 5.58 15.27 5.29
C GLN A 98 6.18 15.66 6.64
N VAL A 99 7.21 14.94 7.06
CA VAL A 99 7.99 15.25 8.25
C VAL A 99 9.33 15.84 7.84
N GLN A 100 9.54 17.10 8.23
CA GLN A 100 10.72 17.89 7.83
C GLN A 100 10.84 17.94 6.29
N SER A 101 12.04 18.16 5.76
CA SER A 101 12.28 18.30 4.33
C SER A 101 12.62 16.98 3.61
N ASN A 102 12.67 15.85 4.31
CA ASN A 102 13.25 14.61 3.76
C ASN A 102 12.49 13.31 4.08
N ARG A 103 11.39 13.35 4.84
CA ARG A 103 10.61 12.13 5.16
C ARG A 103 9.15 12.31 4.80
N LEU A 104 8.59 11.30 4.14
CA LEU A 104 7.15 11.17 3.93
C LEU A 104 6.65 9.96 4.71
N ASN A 105 5.75 10.19 5.66
CA ASN A 105 5.00 9.14 6.32
C ASN A 105 3.77 8.81 5.46
N LEU A 106 3.45 7.53 5.33
CA LEU A 106 2.24 7.05 4.66
C LEU A 106 1.47 6.15 5.62
N GLY A 107 0.24 6.50 5.94
CA GLY A 107 -0.71 5.69 6.71
C GLY A 107 -1.90 5.29 5.85
N VAL A 108 -2.62 4.26 6.30
CA VAL A 108 -3.83 3.77 5.64
C VAL A 108 -4.91 3.57 6.69
N GLU A 109 -6.11 4.06 6.40
CA GLU A 109 -7.31 3.76 7.18
C GLU A 109 -8.33 3.04 6.28
N LEU A 110 -8.68 1.82 6.69
CA LEU A 110 -9.66 0.97 6.04
C LEU A 110 -10.99 1.10 6.77
N VAL A 111 -12.05 1.48 6.06
CA VAL A 111 -13.41 1.54 6.59
C VAL A 111 -14.10 0.20 6.28
N VAL A 112 -14.27 -0.65 7.30
CA VAL A 112 -14.87 -1.99 7.13
C VAL A 112 -16.40 -1.90 7.11
N SER A 113 -16.97 -1.08 7.98
CA SER A 113 -18.40 -0.76 8.03
C SER A 113 -18.59 0.62 8.62
N ASP A 114 -19.84 1.09 8.69
CA ASP A 114 -20.14 2.41 9.24
C ASP A 114 -19.68 2.46 10.71
N GLY A 115 -18.74 3.37 11.00
CA GLY A 115 -18.14 3.52 12.33
C GLY A 115 -17.05 2.51 12.70
N GLN A 116 -16.68 1.57 11.83
CA GLN A 116 -15.61 0.59 12.07
C GLN A 116 -14.43 0.80 11.13
N PHE A 117 -13.26 1.09 11.69
CA PHE A 117 -12.04 1.34 10.92
C PHE A 117 -10.86 0.51 11.43
N VAL A 118 -9.99 0.09 10.51
CA VAL A 118 -8.68 -0.50 10.80
C VAL A 118 -7.62 0.46 10.31
N ARG A 119 -6.71 0.86 11.20
CA ARG A 119 -5.60 1.75 10.86
C ARG A 119 -4.31 0.96 10.73
N PHE A 120 -3.60 1.27 9.66
CA PHE A 120 -2.27 0.83 9.38
C PHE A 120 -1.34 2.04 9.43
N ASN A 121 -0.34 1.96 10.28
CA ASN A 121 0.75 2.93 10.36
C ASN A 121 2.08 2.17 10.27
N PRO A 122 2.90 2.36 9.22
CA PRO A 122 4.16 1.64 9.05
C PRO A 122 5.11 1.78 10.22
N SER A 123 5.12 2.92 10.91
CA SER A 123 6.01 3.16 12.05
C SER A 123 5.74 2.24 13.24
N GLU A 124 4.56 1.61 13.29
CA GLU A 124 4.14 0.72 14.38
C GLU A 124 4.38 -0.76 14.05
N GLN A 125 4.76 -1.10 12.82
CA GLN A 125 4.81 -2.50 12.37
C GLN A 125 6.14 -3.22 12.59
N TRP A 126 7.23 -2.46 12.66
CA TRP A 126 8.55 -3.01 13.00
C TRP A 126 8.82 -2.87 14.48
N GLN A 127 8.15 -3.69 15.29
CA GLN A 127 8.54 -3.95 16.66
C GLN A 127 9.12 -5.36 16.73
N VAL A 128 10.41 -5.48 17.05
CA VAL A 128 11.00 -6.77 17.43
C VAL A 128 10.45 -7.09 18.81
N ILE A 129 9.37 -7.88 18.88
CA ILE A 129 8.73 -8.21 20.17
C ILE A 129 9.45 -9.39 20.87
N TYR A 130 10.29 -10.15 20.17
CA TYR A 130 11.15 -11.16 20.79
C TYR A 130 12.50 -11.24 20.07
N ALA A 131 13.45 -10.43 20.50
CA ALA A 131 14.86 -10.82 20.41
C ALA A 131 15.10 -11.76 21.59
N VAL A 132 15.38 -13.04 21.31
CA VAL A 132 15.88 -13.99 22.32
C VAL A 132 17.29 -13.57 22.73
#